data_AF-A0A6J4UYV4-F1
#
_entry.id   AF-A0A6J4UYV4-F1
#
_cell.length_a   1.000
_cell.length_b   1.000
_cell.length_c   1.000
_cell.angle_alpha   90.00
_cell.angle_beta   90.00
_cell.angle_gamma   90.00
#
_symmetry.space_group_name_H-M   'P 1'
#
loop_
_entity.id
_entity.type
_entity.pdbx_description
1 polymer ?
#
loop_
_entity_poly.entity_id
_entity_poly.type
_entity_poly.pdbx_seq_one_letter_code
_entity_poly.pdbx_strand_id
1 'polypeptide(L)' 'MNTGMTPEILSIDLSDEEYLQQVAQGRDPVQEQILLINLIRAGVPPEAARQVIPVLNKLDRSPDEETLVRKVWRRVRSQ' A
#
# COMPACT_ATOMS: atom_id res chain seq x y z
N MET A 1 25.63 -5.45 -20.35
CA MET A 1 25.16 -6.15 -19.14
C MET A 1 23.64 -6.10 -19.17
N ASN A 2 22.99 -7.24 -19.44
CA ASN A 2 21.54 -7.34 -19.49
C ASN A 2 21.05 -7.48 -18.04
N THR A 3 20.48 -6.43 -17.46
CA THR A 3 19.76 -6.54 -16.18
C THR A 3 18.46 -7.29 -16.47
N GLY A 4 18.52 -8.62 -16.40
CA GLY A 4 17.35 -9.48 -16.37
C GLY A 4 16.58 -9.23 -15.08
N MET A 5 15.78 -8.15 -15.05
CA MET A 5 14.72 -7.99 -14.07
C MET A 5 13.63 -8.99 -14.47
N THR A 6 13.71 -10.20 -13.92
CA THR A 6 12.55 -11.08 -13.88
C THR A 6 11.40 -10.30 -13.22
N PRO A 7 10.23 -10.17 -13.88
CA PRO A 7 9.09 -9.55 -13.24
C PRO A 7 8.77 -10.32 -11.96
N GLU A 8 8.79 -9.64 -10.80
CA GLU A 8 8.27 -10.22 -9.56
C GLU A 8 6.78 -10.44 -9.78
N ILE A 9 6.34 -11.70 -9.85
CA ILE A 9 4.92 -12.04 -9.84
C ILE A 9 4.44 -11.77 -8.42
N LEU A 10 3.70 -10.68 -8.25
CA LEU A 10 3.06 -10.34 -6.99
C LEU A 10 1.73 -11.11 -6.92
N SER A 11 1.67 -12.11 -6.05
CA SER A 11 0.37 -12.68 -5.66
C SER A 11 -0.40 -11.59 -4.94
N ILE A 12 -1.58 -11.30 -5.45
CA ILE A 12 -2.57 -10.49 -4.77
C ILE A 12 -3.49 -11.50 -4.11
N ASP A 13 -3.32 -11.73 -2.80
CA ASP A 13 -4.14 -12.68 -2.04
C ASP A 13 -5.56 -12.11 -1.83
N LEU A 14 -6.27 -11.92 -2.94
CA LEU A 14 -7.65 -11.44 -3.03
C LEU A 14 -8.43 -12.39 -3.92
N SER A 15 -9.65 -12.72 -3.52
CA SER A 15 -10.60 -13.36 -4.42
C SER A 15 -11.03 -12.40 -5.52
N ASP A 16 -11.50 -12.96 -6.65
CA ASP A 16 -12.06 -12.16 -7.76
C ASP A 16 -13.21 -11.26 -7.29
N GLU A 17 -14.03 -11.73 -6.35
CA GLU A 17 -15.13 -10.96 -5.79
C GLU A 17 -14.61 -9.75 -4.99
N GLU A 18 -13.64 -9.95 -4.09
CA GLU A 18 -13.06 -8.86 -3.31
C GLU A 18 -12.33 -7.85 -4.21
N TYR A 19 -11.64 -8.33 -5.24
CA TYR A 19 -11.01 -7.49 -6.25
C TYR A 19 -12.04 -6.59 -6.93
N LEU A 20 -13.14 -7.17 -7.43
CA LEU A 20 -14.20 -6.42 -8.12
C LEU A 20 -14.90 -5.43 -7.18
N GLN A 21 -15.14 -5.80 -5.93
CA GLN A 21 -15.73 -4.89 -4.93
C GLN A 21 -14.84 -3.68 -4.66
N GLN A 22 -13.52 -3.87 -4.55
CA GLN A 22 -12.58 -2.76 -4.36
C GLN A 22 -12.52 -1.87 -5.61
N VAL A 23 -12.48 -2.45 -6.81
CA VAL A 23 -12.52 -1.68 -8.07
C VAL A 23 -13.83 -0.88 -8.19
N ALA A 24 -14.96 -1.47 -7.83
CA ALA A 24 -16.26 -0.78 -7.84
C ALA A 24 -16.32 0.42 -6.86
N GLN A 25 -15.49 0.43 -5.83
CA GLN A 25 -15.31 1.55 -4.89
C GLN A 25 -14.30 2.59 -5.40
N GLY A 26 -13.78 2.44 -6.63
CA GLY A 26 -12.77 3.32 -7.20
C GLY A 26 -11.36 3.09 -6.66
N ARG A 27 -11.11 1.94 -6.01
CA ARG A 27 -9.79 1.56 -5.52
C ARG A 27 -8.99 0.83 -6.61
N ASP A 28 -7.69 0.75 -6.41
CA ASP A 28 -6.77 0.01 -7.28
C ASP A 28 -6.06 -1.09 -6.46
N PRO A 29 -6.63 -2.30 -6.39
CA PRO A 29 -6.11 -3.37 -5.55
C PRO A 29 -4.67 -3.77 -5.88
N VAL A 30 -4.29 -3.68 -7.15
CA VAL A 30 -2.93 -3.99 -7.62
C VAL A 30 -1.95 -2.97 -7.07
N GLN A 31 -2.25 -1.68 -7.27
CA GLN A 31 -1.40 -0.60 -6.78
C GLN A 31 -1.31 -0.58 -5.26
N GLU A 32 -2.42 -0.85 -4.59
CA GLU A 32 -2.47 -0.96 -3.14
C GLU A 32 -1.60 -2.10 -2.60
N GLN A 33 -1.59 -3.26 -3.26
CA GLN A 33 -0.70 -4.38 -2.90
C GLN A 33 0.77 -4.05 -3.13
N ILE A 34 1.10 -3.36 -4.22
CA ILE A 34 2.46 -2.88 -4.49
C ILE A 34 2.91 -1.93 -3.37
N LEU A 35 2.06 -0.99 -2.96
CA LEU A 35 2.32 -0.08 -1.85
C LEU A 35 2.51 -0.82 -0.53
N LEU A 36 1.69 -1.84 -0.24
CA LEU A 36 1.83 -2.69 0.95
C LEU A 36 3.22 -3.32 1.04
N ILE A 37 3.66 -3.97 -0.04
CA ILE A 37 4.96 -4.64 -0.09
C ILE A 37 6.10 -3.63 0.09
N ASN A 38 6.01 -2.48 -0.58
CA ASN A 38 7.03 -1.43 -0.47
C ASN A 38 7.13 -0.87 0.95
N LEU A 39 6.01 -0.64 1.62
CA LEU A 39 5.99 -0.19 3.02
C LEU A 39 6.59 -1.23 3.96
N ILE A 40 6.26 -2.51 3.78
CA ILE A 40 6.83 -3.61 4.58
C ILE A 40 8.34 -3.71 4.35
N ARG A 41 8.80 -3.65 3.09
CA ARG A 41 10.23 -3.63 2.73
C ARG A 41 10.96 -2.43 3.36
N ALA A 42 10.27 -1.31 3.56
CA ALA A 42 10.79 -0.12 4.25
C ALA A 42 10.70 -0.19 5.78
N GLY A 43 10.38 -1.36 6.37
CA GLY A 43 10.35 -1.57 7.82
C GLY A 43 9.04 -1.14 8.51
N VAL A 44 7.99 -0.84 7.74
CA VAL A 44 6.66 -0.56 8.30
C VAL A 44 5.99 -1.89 8.69
N PRO A 45 5.45 -2.02 9.92
CA PRO A 45 4.70 -3.21 10.30
C PRO A 45 3.51 -3.44 9.35
N PRO A 46 3.23 -4.70 8.92
CA PRO A 46 2.18 -4.99 7.94
C PRO A 46 0.81 -4.40 8.30
N GLU A 47 0.49 -4.38 9.61
CA GLU A 47 -0.76 -3.82 10.10
C GLU A 47 -0.86 -2.31 9.90
N ALA A 48 0.22 -1.58 10.22
CA ALA A 48 0.27 -0.14 10.00
C ALA A 48 0.27 0.21 8.50
N ALA A 49 0.90 -0.62 7.67
CA ALA A 49 0.90 -0.47 6.22
C ALA A 49 -0.53 -0.64 5.64
N ARG A 50 -1.27 -1.68 6.04
CA ARG A 50 -2.67 -1.88 5.62
C ARG A 50 -3.59 -0.73 6.00
N GLN A 51 -3.38 -0.14 7.17
CA GLN A 51 -4.20 0.99 7.64
C GLN A 51 -3.93 2.28 6.84
N VAL A 52 -2.70 2.50 6.38
CA VAL A 52 -2.32 3.76 5.71
C VAL A 52 -2.62 3.76 4.21
N ILE A 53 -2.55 2.60 3.54
CA ILE A 53 -2.78 2.49 2.09
C ILE A 53 -4.07 3.13 1.59
N PRO A 54 -5.27 2.84 2.16
CA PRO A 54 -6.51 3.41 1.66
C PRO A 54 -6.61 4.93 1.82
N VAL A 55 -5.74 5.53 2.64
CA VAL A 55 -5.70 6.98 2.87
C VAL A 55 -4.57 7.68 2.12
N LEU A 56 -3.56 6.95 1.63
CA LEU A 56 -2.43 7.52 0.89
C LEU A 56 -2.87 8.20 -0.42
N ASN A 57 -3.86 7.64 -1.12
CA ASN A 57 -4.31 8.19 -2.40
C ASN A 57 -5.48 9.19 -2.27
N LYS A 58 -5.95 9.46 -1.04
CA LYS A 58 -6.99 10.46 -0.82
C LYS A 58 -6.42 11.87 -0.98
N LEU A 59 -7.09 12.69 -1.79
CA LEU A 59 -6.78 14.11 -1.97
C LEU A 59 -7.13 14.92 -0.71
N ASP A 60 -8.32 14.70 -0.16
CA ASP A 60 -8.75 15.28 1.12
C ASP A 60 -8.67 14.21 2.22
N ARG A 61 -7.68 14.37 3.10
CA ARG A 61 -7.49 13.54 4.29
C ARG A 61 -8.03 14.24 5.50
N SER A 62 -8.67 13.49 6.40
CA SER A 62 -9.01 14.00 7.73
C SER A 62 -7.73 14.25 8.55
N PRO A 63 -7.80 15.07 9.62
CA PRO A 63 -6.66 15.26 10.52
C PRO A 63 -6.11 13.95 11.13
N ASP A 64 -6.97 12.98 11.37
CA ASP A 64 -6.60 11.67 11.90
C ASP A 64 -5.87 10.83 10.85
N GLU A 65 -6.34 10.85 9.59
CA GLU A 65 -5.70 10.17 8.46
C GLU A 65 -4.32 10.77 8.18
N GLU A 66 -4.20 12.10 8.20
CA GLU A 66 -2.94 12.81 8.04
C GLU A 66 -1.97 12.47 9.19
N THR A 67 -2.47 12.35 10.42
CA THR A 67 -1.68 11.91 11.57
C THR A 67 -1.16 10.47 11.39
N LEU A 68 -2.01 9.58 10.89
CA LEU A 68 -1.64 8.19 10.60
C LEU A 68 -0.53 8.12 9.54
N VAL A 69 -0.70 8.83 8.42
CA VAL A 69 0.29 8.94 7.34
C VAL A 69 1.64 9.45 7.87
N ARG A 70 1.62 10.50 8.70
CA ARG A 70 2.84 11.06 9.30
C ARG A 70 3.55 10.09 10.24
N LYS A 71 2.81 9.31 11.02
CA LYS A 71 3.40 8.28 11.91
C LYS A 71 4.14 7.21 11.10
N VAL A 72 3.53 6.73 10.01
CA VAL A 72 4.17 5.76 9.12
C VAL A 72 5.40 6.36 8.45
N TRP A 73 5.31 7.58 7.90
CA TRP A 73 6.44 8.25 7.27
C TRP A 73 7.63 8.49 8.19
N ARG A 74 7.38 8.86 9.45
CA ARG A 74 8.44 9.03 10.44
C ARG A 74 9.21 7.73 10.64
N ARG A 75 8.51 6.59 10.65
CA ARG A 75 9.12 5.27 10.82
C ARG A 75 10.00 4.88 9.64
N VAL A 76 9.52 5.15 8.42
CA VAL A 76 10.30 4.95 7.18
C VAL A 76 11.58 5.79 7.17
N ARG A 77 11.52 7.05 7.63
CA ARG A 77 12.72 7.93 7.68
C ARG A 77 13.71 7.63 8.80
N SER A 78 13.30 6.90 9.82
CA SER A 78 14.16 6.55 10.96
C SER A 78 14.94 5.23 10.77
N GLN A 79 14.72 4.57 9.64
CA GLN A 79 15.52 3.43 9.16
C GLN A 79 16.72 3.95 8.36
#